data_AF-A0A1I5YYX9-F1
#
_entry.id   AF-A0A1I5YYX9-F1
#
_cell.length_a   1.000
_cell.length_b   1.000
_cell.length_c   1.000
_cell.angle_alpha   90.00
_cell.angle_beta   90.00
_cell.angle_gamma   90.00
#
_symmetry.space_group_name_H-M   'P 1'
#
loop_
_entity.id
_entity.type
_entity.pdbx_description
1 polymer ?
#
loop_
_entity_poly.entity_id
_entity_poly.type
_entity_poly.pdbx_seq_one_letter_code
_entity_poly.pdbx_strand_id
1 'polypeptide(L)'
;MSTIPKLESEFRSALLGLAVGDALGVPVEFTSRATRQRDPVTGMRAFGTHHQPAGTWSDDASLTFCLAEALAAGYSVQGLAANCVRWYDEQLWTPHGRVFDIGITTREAIYRLKKQDKDASPLVGGRDEMSNGNGALMRLLPLAFYQEQAPLATRFQLIADASAVTHGHVRSAVACFLYLEMAGYLRQGLNPADAYNHLCQTAPAQLAELHITDAEKKQFKRVLNGELVTLPESAIASSGYVVHTLEAALWCLLQHETYAATVLAAVNLGEDTDTTGAVVGGLAGLCYGEEAIPAAWLQVLARRVDIEDLAQRAAISCIHLPRPLPNSYWATPHVLGCEYPGDLNQEKARVKLTALLQAGITDFVDLTEAHELAPYEDLLQTVAAEQGVQVRYRRFPIKDVSVPEPTTLEAVLAALTTSVAAGRKAAVHCWGGVGRTGTVIGCYLVRAERLTGVEALARIAQEWQGVEKSHRVPRSPETTAQYRMVETFDK
;
A
#
# COMPACT_ATOMS: atom_id res chain seq x y z
N MET A 1 -15.26 3.97 5.78
CA MET A 1 -14.52 2.99 4.95
C MET A 1 -14.87 3.25 3.49
N SER A 2 -13.86 3.41 2.63
CA SER A 2 -14.09 3.55 1.18
C SER A 2 -14.67 2.24 0.63
N THR A 3 -15.62 2.33 -0.31
CA THR A 3 -16.13 1.14 -1.00
C THR A 3 -15.10 0.64 -2.00
N ILE A 4 -15.08 -0.67 -2.31
CA ILE A 4 -14.16 -1.26 -3.32
C ILE A 4 -14.17 -0.46 -4.64
N PRO A 5 -15.34 -0.10 -5.22
CA PRO A 5 -15.37 0.66 -6.47
C PRO A 5 -14.75 2.06 -6.35
N LYS A 6 -14.91 2.74 -5.21
CA LYS A 6 -14.33 4.07 -5.00
C LYS A 6 -12.80 3.97 -4.88
N LEU A 7 -12.29 3.02 -4.10
CA LEU A 7 -10.84 2.85 -3.93
C LEU A 7 -10.18 2.45 -5.25
N GLU A 8 -10.77 1.51 -5.99
CA GLU A 8 -10.29 1.12 -7.32
C GLU A 8 -10.20 2.33 -8.26
N SER A 9 -11.26 3.15 -8.32
CA SER A 9 -11.29 4.36 -9.14
C SER A 9 -10.21 5.37 -8.74
N GLU A 10 -10.00 5.61 -7.44
CA GLU A 10 -8.95 6.52 -6.95
C GLU A 10 -7.54 5.99 -7.28
N PHE A 11 -7.31 4.69 -7.05
CA PHE A 11 -6.01 4.05 -7.33
C PHE A 11 -5.68 4.10 -8.82
N ARG A 12 -6.68 3.79 -9.67
CA ARG A 12 -6.54 3.84 -11.12
C ARG A 12 -6.28 5.26 -11.62
N SER A 13 -7.00 6.25 -11.08
CA SER A 13 -6.79 7.66 -11.41
C SER A 13 -5.38 8.13 -11.03
N ALA A 14 -4.85 7.69 -9.87
CA ALA A 14 -3.49 7.99 -9.43
C ALA A 14 -2.42 7.39 -10.36
N LEU A 15 -2.54 6.09 -10.70
CA LEU A 15 -1.56 5.41 -11.55
C LEU A 15 -1.58 5.92 -13.00
N LEU A 16 -2.76 6.10 -13.59
CA LEU A 16 -2.89 6.66 -14.94
C LEU A 16 -2.43 8.12 -14.98
N GLY A 17 -2.81 8.91 -13.97
CA GLY A 17 -2.40 10.29 -13.84
C GLY A 17 -0.88 10.45 -13.77
N LEU A 18 -0.21 9.61 -12.98
CA LEU A 18 1.24 9.57 -12.88
C LEU A 18 1.89 9.17 -14.21
N ALA A 19 1.44 8.07 -14.82
CA ALA A 19 2.01 7.54 -16.06
C ALA A 19 1.85 8.50 -17.24
N VAL A 20 0.74 9.24 -17.31
CA VAL A 20 0.52 10.28 -18.31
C VAL A 20 1.44 11.48 -18.08
N GLY A 21 1.65 11.88 -16.83
CA GLY A 21 2.56 12.98 -16.50
C GLY A 21 4.01 12.67 -16.84
N ASP A 22 4.46 11.46 -16.47
CA ASP A 22 5.74 10.88 -16.88
C ASP A 22 5.89 10.92 -18.42
N ALA A 23 4.97 10.28 -19.15
CA ALA A 23 5.05 10.16 -20.61
C ALA A 23 4.98 11.51 -21.37
N LEU A 24 4.41 12.56 -20.77
CA LEU A 24 4.47 13.91 -21.31
C LEU A 24 5.85 14.55 -21.16
N GLY A 25 6.57 14.23 -20.08
CA GLY A 25 7.89 14.75 -19.76
C GLY A 25 9.03 14.05 -20.50
N VAL A 26 8.94 12.74 -20.73
CA VAL A 26 10.01 11.93 -21.37
C VAL A 26 10.59 12.54 -22.66
N PRO A 27 9.78 13.04 -23.62
CA PRO A 27 10.31 13.66 -24.85
C PRO A 27 11.21 14.89 -24.63
N VAL A 28 11.05 15.60 -23.51
CA VAL A 28 11.65 16.92 -23.27
C VAL A 28 12.51 16.96 -22.00
N GLU A 29 12.84 15.79 -21.47
CA GLU A 29 13.70 15.64 -20.32
C GLU A 29 15.05 16.33 -20.52
N PHE A 30 15.55 16.95 -19.45
CA PHE A 30 16.77 17.75 -19.38
C PHE A 30 16.76 19.03 -20.21
N THR A 31 15.66 19.39 -20.86
CA THR A 31 15.56 20.68 -21.56
C THR A 31 15.35 21.83 -20.58
N SER A 32 16.05 22.95 -20.81
CA SER A 32 15.92 24.11 -19.92
C SER A 32 14.53 24.74 -19.99
N ARG A 33 14.12 25.42 -18.91
CA ARG A 33 12.89 26.21 -18.88
C ARG A 33 12.77 27.19 -20.04
N ALA A 34 13.84 27.92 -20.35
CA ALA A 34 13.85 28.86 -21.48
C ALA A 34 13.63 28.17 -22.83
N THR A 35 13.97 26.88 -22.94
CA THR A 35 13.65 26.06 -24.12
C THR A 35 12.17 25.67 -24.11
N ARG A 36 11.62 25.23 -22.97
CA ARG A 36 10.19 24.93 -22.84
C ARG A 36 9.30 26.15 -23.05
N GLN A 37 9.71 27.34 -22.62
CA GLN A 37 8.96 28.59 -22.91
C GLN A 37 8.89 28.91 -24.42
N ARG A 38 9.92 28.54 -25.20
CA ARG A 38 9.95 28.75 -26.65
C ARG A 38 9.24 27.63 -27.41
N ASP A 39 9.21 26.43 -26.85
CA ASP A 39 8.55 25.25 -27.40
C ASP A 39 7.78 24.53 -26.28
N PRO A 40 6.61 25.05 -25.86
CA PRO A 40 5.89 24.48 -24.74
C PRO A 40 5.27 23.13 -25.12
N VAL A 41 5.37 22.14 -24.24
CA VAL A 41 4.59 20.91 -24.35
C VAL A 41 3.12 21.27 -24.18
N THR A 42 2.29 20.89 -25.15
CA THR A 42 0.84 21.10 -25.16
C THR A 42 0.05 19.80 -25.22
N GLY A 43 0.76 18.66 -25.28
CA GLY A 43 0.19 17.32 -25.35
C GLY A 43 1.28 16.28 -25.64
N MET A 44 0.87 15.02 -25.79
CA MET A 44 1.77 13.88 -26.03
C MET A 44 2.62 14.07 -27.29
N ARG A 45 3.94 13.95 -27.13
CA ARG A 45 4.92 14.03 -28.21
C ARG A 45 5.62 12.68 -28.35
N ALA A 46 6.00 12.35 -29.59
CA ALA A 46 6.86 11.21 -29.86
C ALA A 46 8.30 11.70 -30.05
N PHE A 47 9.24 10.81 -29.76
CA PHE A 47 10.68 11.02 -29.84
C PHE A 47 11.15 12.17 -28.93
N GLY A 48 12.45 12.42 -28.90
CA GLY A 48 13.04 13.36 -27.95
C GLY A 48 14.26 12.73 -27.30
N THR A 49 14.50 13.06 -26.04
CA THR A 49 15.69 12.67 -25.27
C THR A 49 16.03 11.18 -25.42
N HIS A 50 15.03 10.30 -25.25
CA HIS A 50 15.22 8.85 -25.32
C HIS A 50 14.76 8.19 -26.63
N HIS A 51 14.36 8.98 -27.63
CA HIS A 51 13.83 8.49 -28.92
C HIS A 51 12.67 7.48 -28.80
N GLN A 52 11.81 7.63 -27.80
CA GLN A 52 10.65 6.75 -27.56
C GLN A 52 9.39 7.20 -28.31
N PRO A 53 8.45 6.30 -28.67
CA PRO A 53 7.17 6.70 -29.25
C PRO A 53 6.29 7.46 -28.23
N ALA A 54 5.29 8.20 -28.71
CA ALA A 54 4.36 8.94 -27.86
C ALA A 54 3.64 8.02 -26.86
N GLY A 55 3.44 8.52 -25.64
CA GLY A 55 2.80 7.77 -24.55
C GLY A 55 3.71 6.77 -23.83
N THR A 56 5.03 6.82 -24.10
CA THR A 56 6.02 6.02 -23.38
C THR A 56 6.43 6.72 -22.10
N TRP A 57 6.25 6.04 -20.97
CA TRP A 57 6.66 6.44 -19.62
C TRP A 57 8.03 5.82 -19.23
N SER A 58 8.75 6.41 -18.27
CA SER A 58 10.14 6.11 -17.87
C SER A 58 10.25 5.22 -16.62
N ASP A 59 11.35 5.33 -15.87
CA ASP A 59 11.55 4.61 -14.62
C ASP A 59 10.63 5.11 -13.50
N ASP A 60 10.14 6.35 -13.56
CA ASP A 60 9.11 6.90 -12.67
C ASP A 60 7.87 6.02 -12.58
N ALA A 61 7.16 5.83 -13.69
CA ALA A 61 5.99 4.97 -13.73
C ALA A 61 6.39 3.50 -13.54
N SER A 62 7.51 3.04 -14.14
CA SER A 62 7.97 1.65 -13.99
C SER A 62 8.11 1.24 -12.52
N LEU A 63 8.80 2.07 -11.73
CA LEU A 63 9.08 1.81 -10.32
C LEU A 63 7.86 2.09 -9.44
N THR A 64 6.97 3.01 -9.84
CA THR A 64 5.64 3.15 -9.24
C THR A 64 4.85 1.85 -9.36
N PHE A 65 4.83 1.25 -10.56
CA PHE A 65 4.14 -0.01 -10.80
C PHE A 65 4.79 -1.18 -10.08
N CYS A 66 6.12 -1.17 -9.88
CA CYS A 66 6.78 -2.15 -9.02
C CYS A 66 6.28 -2.11 -7.56
N LEU A 67 6.02 -0.93 -7.03
CA LEU A 67 5.41 -0.76 -5.71
C LEU A 67 3.94 -1.21 -5.71
N ALA A 68 3.15 -0.79 -6.70
CA ALA A 68 1.76 -1.22 -6.81
C ALA A 68 1.65 -2.75 -6.97
N GLU A 69 2.59 -3.40 -7.66
CA GLU A 69 2.66 -4.86 -7.77
C GLU A 69 2.99 -5.50 -6.43
N ALA A 70 3.86 -4.88 -5.63
CA ALA A 70 4.14 -5.34 -4.27
C ALA A 70 2.91 -5.19 -3.36
N LEU A 71 2.12 -4.12 -3.51
CA LEU A 71 0.84 -3.96 -2.82
C LEU A 71 -0.14 -5.05 -3.25
N ALA A 72 -0.30 -5.28 -4.56
CA ALA A 72 -1.22 -6.29 -5.11
C ALA A 72 -0.91 -7.71 -4.63
N ALA A 73 0.36 -8.03 -4.38
CA ALA A 73 0.80 -9.33 -3.86
C ALA A 73 0.69 -9.46 -2.33
N GLY A 74 0.28 -8.40 -1.63
CA GLY A 74 0.40 -8.29 -0.17
C GLY A 74 1.73 -7.62 0.19
N TYR A 75 1.65 -6.36 0.59
CA TYR A 75 2.83 -5.51 0.75
C TYR A 75 3.89 -6.12 1.65
N SER A 76 5.12 -6.14 1.14
CA SER A 76 6.35 -6.26 1.91
C SER A 76 7.44 -5.41 1.27
N VAL A 77 8.34 -4.88 2.09
CA VAL A 77 9.49 -4.10 1.58
C VAL A 77 10.46 -4.99 0.78
N GLN A 78 10.53 -6.29 1.11
CA GLN A 78 11.24 -7.31 0.34
C GLN A 78 10.61 -7.51 -1.04
N GLY A 79 9.28 -7.57 -1.12
CA GLY A 79 8.55 -7.65 -2.38
C GLY A 79 8.80 -6.43 -3.28
N LEU A 80 8.79 -5.22 -2.70
CA LEU A 80 9.16 -3.99 -3.41
C LEU A 80 10.60 -4.06 -3.96
N ALA A 81 11.56 -4.44 -3.11
CA ALA A 81 12.96 -4.55 -3.51
C ALA A 81 13.16 -5.60 -4.61
N ALA A 82 12.51 -6.76 -4.50
CA ALA A 82 12.53 -7.80 -5.51
C ALA A 82 11.94 -7.30 -6.84
N ASN A 83 10.81 -6.58 -6.81
CA ASN A 83 10.22 -6.01 -8.02
C ASN A 83 11.13 -4.96 -8.67
N CYS A 84 11.86 -4.15 -7.89
CA CYS A 84 12.86 -3.22 -8.45
C CYS A 84 13.97 -3.96 -9.20
N VAL A 85 14.47 -5.08 -8.64
CA VAL A 85 15.46 -5.93 -9.31
C VAL A 85 14.88 -6.57 -10.57
N ARG A 86 13.65 -7.08 -10.52
CA ARG A 86 12.95 -7.67 -11.67
C ARG A 86 12.66 -6.65 -12.76
N TRP A 87 12.37 -5.39 -12.43
CA TRP A 87 12.27 -4.34 -13.44
C TRP A 87 13.59 -4.19 -14.19
N TYR A 88 14.70 -4.13 -13.46
CA TYR A 88 16.02 -3.95 -14.06
C TYR A 88 16.48 -5.17 -14.89
N ASP A 89 16.33 -6.39 -14.36
CA ASP A 89 16.85 -7.62 -14.97
C ASP A 89 15.85 -8.35 -15.88
N GLU A 90 14.56 -8.32 -15.53
CA GLU A 90 13.49 -9.06 -16.22
C GLU A 90 12.54 -8.12 -16.99
N GLN A 91 12.81 -6.81 -17.01
CA GLN A 91 12.00 -5.80 -17.72
C GLN A 91 10.55 -5.73 -17.22
N LEU A 92 10.31 -6.19 -15.98
CA LEU A 92 9.02 -6.09 -15.31
C LEU A 92 8.56 -4.63 -15.32
N TRP A 93 7.33 -4.36 -15.75
CA TRP A 93 6.81 -2.99 -15.81
C TRP A 93 7.70 -2.05 -16.62
N THR A 94 8.26 -2.49 -17.75
CA THR A 94 8.73 -1.58 -18.80
C THR A 94 7.62 -1.31 -19.83
N PRO A 95 7.64 -0.17 -20.54
CA PRO A 95 6.62 0.13 -21.55
C PRO A 95 6.77 -0.75 -22.80
N HIS A 96 8.00 -1.04 -23.21
CA HIS A 96 8.33 -1.73 -24.47
C HIS A 96 9.42 -2.83 -24.33
N GLY A 97 9.51 -3.50 -23.18
CA GLY A 97 10.48 -4.59 -22.97
C GLY A 97 11.93 -4.13 -22.93
N ARG A 98 12.18 -2.90 -22.45
CA ARG A 98 13.54 -2.36 -22.28
C ARG A 98 13.56 -1.32 -21.18
N VAL A 99 14.54 -1.44 -20.29
CA VAL A 99 14.85 -0.44 -19.26
C VAL A 99 15.59 0.73 -19.90
N PHE A 100 15.16 1.94 -19.57
CA PHE A 100 15.88 3.19 -19.83
C PHE A 100 15.70 4.12 -18.62
N ASP A 101 16.32 5.28 -18.65
CA ASP A 101 16.22 6.36 -17.66
C ASP A 101 16.63 6.11 -16.21
N ILE A 102 17.12 4.93 -15.87
CA ILE A 102 17.47 4.64 -14.48
C ILE A 102 18.48 5.65 -13.88
N GLY A 103 18.03 6.36 -12.85
CA GLY A 103 18.87 7.26 -12.06
C GLY A 103 20.05 6.55 -11.37
N ILE A 104 21.16 7.26 -11.16
CA ILE A 104 22.41 6.69 -10.62
C ILE A 104 22.18 6.03 -9.25
N THR A 105 21.54 6.74 -8.31
CA THR A 105 21.27 6.24 -6.95
C THR A 105 20.41 4.97 -6.97
N THR A 106 19.36 4.95 -7.81
CA THR A 106 18.51 3.77 -8.02
C THR A 106 19.31 2.60 -8.57
N ARG A 107 20.13 2.82 -9.60
CA ARG A 107 20.97 1.78 -10.21
C ARG A 107 21.96 1.18 -9.21
N GLU A 108 22.62 2.02 -8.41
CA GLU A 108 23.54 1.57 -7.38
C GLU A 108 22.84 0.75 -6.29
N ALA A 109 21.66 1.18 -5.85
CA ALA A 109 20.88 0.43 -4.89
C ALA A 109 20.44 -0.94 -5.44
N ILE A 110 19.94 -1.01 -6.68
CA ILE A 110 19.60 -2.28 -7.33
C ILE A 110 20.83 -3.20 -7.44
N TYR A 111 22.01 -2.65 -7.76
CA TYR A 111 23.24 -3.44 -7.76
C TYR A 111 23.60 -4.00 -6.37
N ARG A 112 23.39 -3.22 -5.30
CA ARG A 112 23.57 -3.70 -3.91
C ARG A 112 22.55 -4.79 -3.56
N LEU A 113 21.27 -4.61 -3.94
CA LEU A 113 20.20 -5.60 -3.75
C LEU A 113 20.53 -6.95 -4.42
N LYS A 114 21.19 -6.92 -5.58
CA LYS A 114 21.58 -8.14 -6.31
C LYS A 114 22.78 -8.87 -5.71
N LYS A 115 23.62 -8.18 -4.93
CA LYS A 115 24.86 -8.72 -4.37
C LYS A 115 24.73 -9.26 -2.95
N GLN A 116 23.69 -8.85 -2.24
CA GLN A 116 23.45 -9.28 -0.88
C GLN A 116 22.86 -10.68 -0.81
N ASP A 117 23.03 -11.32 0.35
CA ASP A 117 22.36 -12.58 0.66
C ASP A 117 20.84 -12.40 0.69
N LYS A 118 20.09 -13.48 0.41
CA LYS A 118 18.62 -13.44 0.33
C LYS A 118 17.95 -12.97 1.63
N ASP A 119 18.59 -13.18 2.77
CA ASP A 119 18.08 -12.82 4.10
C ASP A 119 18.55 -11.43 4.57
N ALA A 120 19.37 -10.73 3.78
CA ALA A 120 19.85 -9.40 4.12
C ALA A 120 18.71 -8.35 4.04
N SER A 121 18.87 -7.27 4.80
CA SER A 121 17.91 -6.16 4.78
C SER A 121 17.80 -5.55 3.38
N PRO A 122 16.59 -5.37 2.82
CA PRO A 122 16.41 -4.74 1.51
C PRO A 122 16.67 -3.22 1.53
N LEU A 123 17.01 -2.63 2.67
CA LEU A 123 17.16 -1.18 2.88
C LEU A 123 18.59 -0.70 2.55
N VAL A 124 18.98 -0.80 1.28
CA VAL A 124 20.37 -0.58 0.80
C VAL A 124 20.65 0.81 0.23
N GLY A 125 19.65 1.70 0.27
CA GLY A 125 19.72 3.04 -0.28
C GLY A 125 20.78 3.92 0.39
N GLY A 126 21.35 4.85 -0.38
CA GLY A 126 22.35 5.79 0.13
C GLY A 126 21.79 6.69 1.24
N ARG A 127 22.60 6.96 2.26
CA ARG A 127 22.19 7.68 3.49
C ARG A 127 22.89 9.02 3.68
N ASP A 128 23.72 9.42 2.73
CA ASP A 128 24.43 10.70 2.72
C ASP A 128 23.63 11.77 1.96
N GLU A 129 24.01 13.04 2.10
CA GLU A 129 23.26 14.16 1.53
C GLU A 129 23.21 14.13 -0.01
N MET A 130 24.20 13.54 -0.68
CA MET A 130 24.25 13.42 -2.14
C MET A 130 23.29 12.36 -2.67
N SER A 131 22.72 11.54 -1.78
CA SER A 131 21.72 10.52 -2.11
C SER A 131 20.27 11.03 -2.07
N ASN A 132 20.04 12.35 -2.07
CA ASN A 132 18.70 12.96 -2.03
C ASN A 132 18.11 13.29 -3.41
N GLY A 133 18.29 12.36 -4.36
CA GLY A 133 17.54 12.37 -5.61
C GLY A 133 16.04 12.14 -5.38
N ASN A 134 15.22 12.52 -6.35
CA ASN A 134 13.76 12.35 -6.34
C ASN A 134 13.28 10.92 -6.63
N GLY A 135 14.18 9.96 -6.88
CA GLY A 135 13.84 8.58 -7.28
C GLY A 135 12.99 7.77 -6.30
N ALA A 136 12.93 8.16 -5.02
CA ALA A 136 11.95 7.63 -4.09
C ALA A 136 10.60 8.37 -4.22
N LEU A 137 10.61 9.70 -4.16
CA LEU A 137 9.39 10.52 -4.23
C LEU A 137 8.53 10.18 -5.46
N MET A 138 9.16 9.98 -6.61
CA MET A 138 8.46 9.70 -7.87
C MET A 138 7.60 8.43 -7.84
N ARG A 139 7.95 7.45 -7.01
CA ARG A 139 7.34 6.11 -7.05
C ARG A 139 6.47 5.75 -5.87
N LEU A 140 6.45 6.56 -4.80
CA LEU A 140 5.83 6.15 -3.54
C LEU A 140 4.32 6.40 -3.45
N LEU A 141 3.70 7.09 -4.42
CA LEU A 141 2.25 7.42 -4.41
C LEU A 141 1.32 6.25 -4.07
N PRO A 142 1.53 5.01 -4.55
CA PRO A 142 0.68 3.86 -4.20
C PRO A 142 0.55 3.60 -2.69
N LEU A 143 1.53 4.00 -1.87
CA LEU A 143 1.42 3.88 -0.41
C LEU A 143 0.35 4.78 0.19
N ALA A 144 -0.14 5.80 -0.53
CA ALA A 144 -1.25 6.62 -0.07
C ALA A 144 -2.49 5.76 0.24
N PHE A 145 -2.64 4.61 -0.42
CA PHE A 145 -3.76 3.67 -0.33
C PHE A 145 -3.56 2.53 0.67
N TYR A 146 -2.40 2.46 1.33
CA TYR A 146 -2.03 1.34 2.19
C TYR A 146 -1.86 1.80 3.64
N GLN A 147 -2.58 1.14 4.56
CA GLN A 147 -2.52 1.41 6.01
C GLN A 147 -2.71 2.88 6.40
N GLU A 148 -3.60 3.61 5.72
CA GLU A 148 -3.89 5.04 5.95
C GLU A 148 -4.20 5.41 7.40
N GLN A 149 -4.85 4.50 8.13
CA GLN A 149 -5.28 4.71 9.51
C GLN A 149 -4.25 4.25 10.55
N ALA A 150 -3.08 3.81 10.12
CA ALA A 150 -2.02 3.42 11.05
C ALA A 150 -1.48 4.65 11.82
N PRO A 151 -0.95 4.45 13.04
CA PRO A 151 -0.31 5.52 13.79
C PRO A 151 0.78 6.24 12.99
N LEU A 152 1.00 7.52 13.27
CA LEU A 152 1.96 8.38 12.56
C LEU A 152 3.34 7.72 12.42
N ALA A 153 3.90 7.22 13.53
CA ALA A 153 5.20 6.56 13.54
C ALA A 153 5.25 5.32 12.63
N THR A 154 4.17 4.53 12.61
CA THR A 154 4.05 3.34 11.75
C THR A 154 4.00 3.73 10.27
N ARG A 155 3.20 4.75 9.91
CA ARG A 155 3.12 5.24 8.53
C ARG A 155 4.45 5.83 8.06
N PHE A 156 5.11 6.62 8.91
CA PHE A 156 6.42 7.17 8.58
C PHE A 156 7.48 6.08 8.40
N GLN A 157 7.52 5.06 9.28
CA GLN A 157 8.46 3.95 9.15
C GLN A 157 8.24 3.16 7.85
N LEU A 158 6.98 2.87 7.50
CA LEU A 158 6.61 2.23 6.24
C LEU A 158 7.16 3.00 5.03
N ILE A 159 7.00 4.33 5.03
CA ILE A 159 7.47 5.23 3.97
C ILE A 159 8.99 5.31 3.94
N ALA A 160 9.63 5.41 5.10
CA ALA A 160 11.08 5.43 5.25
C ALA A 160 11.72 4.14 4.74
N ASP A 161 11.13 2.98 5.04
CA ASP A 161 11.61 1.67 4.56
C ASP A 161 11.45 1.55 3.04
N ALA A 162 10.29 1.93 2.49
CA ALA A 162 10.06 1.91 1.04
C ALA A 162 10.99 2.86 0.28
N SER A 163 11.26 4.05 0.84
CA SER A 163 12.28 4.97 0.33
C SER A 163 13.66 4.31 0.39
N ALA A 164 14.04 3.76 1.54
CA ALA A 164 15.37 3.21 1.82
C ALA A 164 15.74 1.97 1.02
N VAL A 165 14.80 1.37 0.27
CA VAL A 165 15.15 0.41 -0.78
C VAL A 165 16.14 1.00 -1.79
N THR A 166 16.02 2.31 -2.10
CA THR A 166 16.93 3.01 -3.03
C THR A 166 17.52 4.31 -2.48
N HIS A 167 16.75 5.08 -1.72
CA HIS A 167 17.13 6.36 -1.14
C HIS A 167 16.90 6.33 0.38
N GLY A 168 17.98 6.06 1.13
CA GLY A 168 17.93 5.82 2.59
C GLY A 168 18.12 7.06 3.46
N HIS A 169 18.34 8.23 2.85
CA HIS A 169 18.51 9.48 3.59
C HIS A 169 17.16 9.99 4.10
N VAL A 170 17.12 10.49 5.34
CA VAL A 170 15.88 10.92 6.03
C VAL A 170 15.11 12.00 5.28
N ARG A 171 15.81 12.91 4.59
CA ARG A 171 15.21 13.94 3.74
C ARG A 171 14.33 13.35 2.63
N SER A 172 14.76 12.27 2.00
CA SER A 172 13.96 11.57 0.99
C SER A 172 12.69 10.97 1.60
N ALA A 173 12.80 10.36 2.79
CA ALA A 173 11.66 9.85 3.53
C ALA A 173 10.67 10.96 3.95
N VAL A 174 11.17 12.11 4.44
CA VAL A 174 10.32 13.26 4.79
C VAL A 174 9.61 13.83 3.56
N ALA A 175 10.29 13.96 2.43
CA ALA A 175 9.65 14.42 1.19
C ALA A 175 8.53 13.47 0.74
N CYS A 176 8.78 12.17 0.76
CA CYS A 176 7.76 11.16 0.45
C CYS A 176 6.60 11.21 1.45
N PHE A 177 6.89 11.41 2.74
CA PHE A 177 5.86 11.55 3.76
C PHE A 177 4.95 12.75 3.51
N LEU A 178 5.50 13.94 3.24
CA LEU A 178 4.70 15.14 2.95
C LEU A 178 3.87 14.98 1.67
N TYR A 179 4.43 14.35 0.65
CA TYR A 179 3.72 14.02 -0.58
C TYR A 179 2.53 13.08 -0.34
N LEU A 180 2.71 12.06 0.50
CA LEU A 180 1.66 11.10 0.83
C LEU A 180 0.61 11.66 1.81
N GLU A 181 0.99 12.56 2.72
CA GLU A 181 0.01 13.32 3.52
C GLU A 181 -0.88 14.17 2.60
N MET A 182 -0.29 14.89 1.63
CA MET A 182 -1.06 15.63 0.63
C MET A 182 -2.02 14.73 -0.13
N ALA A 183 -1.55 13.59 -0.64
CA ALA A 183 -2.39 12.62 -1.33
C ALA A 183 -3.52 12.09 -0.43
N GLY A 184 -3.23 11.83 0.85
CA GLY A 184 -4.21 11.40 1.85
C GLY A 184 -5.30 12.43 2.09
N TYR A 185 -4.96 13.72 2.17
CA TYR A 185 -5.91 14.81 2.33
C TYR A 185 -6.80 14.99 1.10
N LEU A 186 -6.24 14.92 -0.11
CA LEU A 186 -7.03 14.95 -1.35
C LEU A 186 -8.05 13.81 -1.40
N ARG A 187 -7.65 12.60 -1.00
CA ARG A 187 -8.55 11.43 -0.95
C ARG A 187 -9.64 11.51 0.12
N GLN A 188 -9.40 12.30 1.16
CA GLN A 188 -10.44 12.66 2.13
C GLN A 188 -11.44 13.69 1.58
N GLY A 189 -11.25 14.16 0.35
CA GLY A 189 -12.15 15.07 -0.36
C GLY A 189 -11.81 16.56 -0.17
N LEU A 190 -10.65 16.87 0.42
CA LEU A 190 -10.16 18.25 0.48
C LEU A 190 -9.74 18.69 -0.93
N ASN A 191 -10.09 19.92 -1.31
CA ASN A 191 -9.51 20.53 -2.52
C ASN A 191 -8.01 20.83 -2.29
N PRO A 192 -7.23 21.10 -3.35
CA PRO A 192 -5.79 21.35 -3.23
C PRO A 192 -5.39 22.43 -2.22
N ALA A 193 -6.11 23.56 -2.19
CA ALA A 193 -5.80 24.66 -1.28
C ALA A 193 -6.02 24.26 0.19
N ASP A 194 -7.15 23.61 0.49
CA ASP A 194 -7.46 23.16 1.85
C ASP A 194 -6.54 22.02 2.29
N ALA A 195 -6.22 21.09 1.40
CA ALA A 195 -5.27 20.00 1.65
C ALA A 195 -3.86 20.54 1.98
N TYR A 196 -3.39 21.53 1.21
CA TYR A 196 -2.11 22.18 1.46
C TYR A 196 -2.10 22.98 2.76
N ASN A 197 -3.16 23.75 3.02
CA ASN A 197 -3.31 24.47 4.28
C ASN A 197 -3.27 23.52 5.48
N HIS A 198 -3.95 22.37 5.37
CA HIS A 198 -3.94 21.35 6.39
C HIS A 198 -2.54 20.75 6.58
N LEU A 199 -1.83 20.42 5.48
CA LEU A 199 -0.44 19.97 5.52
C LEU A 199 0.48 20.96 6.24
N CYS A 200 0.38 22.26 5.93
CA CYS A 200 1.19 23.29 6.59
C CYS A 200 0.89 23.40 8.10
N GLN A 201 -0.35 23.14 8.51
CA GLN A 201 -0.76 23.19 9.92
C GLN A 201 -0.31 21.95 10.71
N THR A 202 -0.38 20.75 10.12
CA THR A 202 -0.15 19.49 10.82
C THR A 202 1.29 19.00 10.73
N ALA A 203 1.94 19.14 9.58
CA ALA A 203 3.26 18.57 9.33
C ALA A 203 4.34 19.03 10.32
N PRO A 204 4.43 20.32 10.74
CA PRO A 204 5.45 20.72 11.71
C PRO A 204 5.37 19.97 13.04
N ALA A 205 4.16 19.73 13.54
CA ALA A 205 3.93 18.98 14.77
C ALA A 205 4.22 17.48 14.57
N GLN A 206 3.77 16.90 13.46
CA GLN A 206 4.07 15.51 13.10
C GLN A 206 5.58 15.26 12.98
N LEU A 207 6.32 16.15 12.31
CA LEU A 207 7.78 16.04 12.16
C LEU A 207 8.50 16.20 13.51
N ALA A 208 7.94 16.96 14.46
CA ALA A 208 8.46 17.03 15.82
C ALA A 208 8.21 15.73 16.61
N GLU A 209 7.02 15.15 16.50
CA GLU A 209 6.66 13.85 17.09
C GLU A 209 7.53 12.71 16.54
N LEU A 210 7.86 12.76 15.23
CA LEU A 210 8.77 11.82 14.56
C LEU A 210 10.25 12.09 14.87
N HIS A 211 10.57 13.07 15.71
CA HIS A 211 11.93 13.45 16.08
C HIS A 211 12.84 13.82 14.90
N ILE A 212 12.26 14.38 13.83
CA ILE A 212 13.04 14.91 12.71
C ILE A 212 13.86 16.12 13.20
N THR A 213 15.13 16.18 12.81
CA THR A 213 16.03 17.24 13.26
C THR A 213 15.66 18.58 12.65
N ASP A 214 15.99 19.68 13.34
CA ASP A 214 15.71 21.03 12.82
C ASP A 214 16.47 21.35 11.54
N ALA A 215 17.65 20.75 11.36
CA ALA A 215 18.43 20.85 10.13
C ALA A 215 17.67 20.30 8.92
N GLU A 216 16.98 19.17 9.09
CA GLU A 216 16.16 18.56 8.04
C GLU A 216 14.82 19.27 7.86
N LYS A 217 14.14 19.66 8.95
CA LYS A 217 12.91 20.48 8.88
C LYS A 217 13.14 21.77 8.10
N LYS A 218 14.32 22.40 8.24
CA LYS A 218 14.67 23.64 7.54
C LYS A 218 14.65 23.48 6.01
N GLN A 219 14.97 22.30 5.49
CA GLN A 219 14.95 22.03 4.04
C GLN A 219 13.53 22.16 3.47
N PHE A 220 12.50 21.85 4.27
CA PHE A 220 11.10 21.91 3.87
C PHE A 220 10.40 23.22 4.26
N LYS A 221 11.13 24.22 4.78
CA LYS A 221 10.54 25.48 5.25
C LYS A 221 9.71 26.17 4.16
N ARG A 222 10.22 26.23 2.92
CA ARG A 222 9.51 26.86 1.79
C ARG A 222 8.28 26.08 1.37
N VAL A 223 8.29 24.76 1.54
CA VAL A 223 7.12 23.90 1.29
C VAL A 223 6.05 24.11 2.36
N LEU A 224 6.44 24.27 3.63
CA LEU A 224 5.52 24.24 4.77
C LEU A 224 5.14 25.62 5.35
N ASN A 225 5.62 26.73 4.78
CA ASN A 225 5.31 28.07 5.28
C ASN A 225 3.93 28.60 4.85
N GLY A 226 3.21 27.90 3.97
CA GLY A 226 1.90 28.31 3.46
C GLY A 226 1.96 29.36 2.34
N GLU A 227 3.15 29.70 1.83
CA GLU A 227 3.32 30.79 0.87
C GLU A 227 3.54 30.31 -0.57
N LEU A 228 3.55 29.00 -0.84
CA LEU A 228 3.86 28.46 -2.18
C LEU A 228 3.04 29.11 -3.31
N VAL A 229 1.73 29.26 -3.14
CA VAL A 229 0.82 29.88 -4.13
C VAL A 229 1.21 31.31 -4.50
N THR A 230 1.97 32.00 -3.64
CA THR A 230 2.40 33.39 -3.86
C THR A 230 3.69 33.48 -4.67
N LEU A 231 4.42 32.37 -4.83
CA LEU A 231 5.69 32.34 -5.54
C LEU A 231 5.46 32.44 -7.05
N PRO A 232 6.21 33.30 -7.76
CA PRO A 232 6.19 33.30 -9.21
C PRO A 232 6.82 32.01 -9.75
N GLU A 233 6.36 31.56 -10.92
CA GLU A 233 6.86 30.35 -11.57
C GLU A 233 8.41 30.31 -11.65
N SER A 234 9.05 31.46 -11.92
CA SER A 234 10.51 31.60 -12.02
C SER A 234 11.28 31.30 -10.73
N ALA A 235 10.61 31.24 -9.57
CA ALA A 235 11.21 30.91 -8.27
C ALA A 235 11.13 29.41 -7.94
N ILE A 236 10.37 28.64 -8.73
CA ILE A 236 10.17 27.21 -8.56
C ILE A 236 11.27 26.48 -9.31
N ALA A 237 12.01 25.62 -8.61
CA ALA A 237 13.01 24.75 -9.22
C ALA A 237 12.39 23.39 -9.55
N SER A 238 12.86 22.74 -10.62
CA SER A 238 12.36 21.43 -11.09
C SER A 238 13.52 20.49 -11.43
N SER A 239 14.61 20.56 -10.65
CA SER A 239 15.76 19.67 -10.79
C SER A 239 15.49 18.30 -10.14
N GLY A 240 16.40 17.34 -10.33
CA GLY A 240 16.34 16.02 -9.69
C GLY A 240 16.57 15.97 -8.17
N TYR A 241 16.48 17.10 -7.48
CA TYR A 241 16.57 17.16 -6.02
C TYR A 241 15.17 16.98 -5.42
N VAL A 242 15.03 16.04 -4.49
CA VAL A 242 13.73 15.61 -3.95
C VAL A 242 12.85 16.76 -3.43
N VAL A 243 13.45 17.79 -2.82
CA VAL A 243 12.70 18.94 -2.29
C VAL A 243 12.22 19.86 -3.41
N HIS A 244 13.00 20.05 -4.47
CA HIS A 244 12.59 20.84 -5.64
C HIS A 244 11.40 20.18 -6.33
N THR A 245 11.45 18.87 -6.57
CA THR A 245 10.33 18.12 -7.16
C THR A 245 9.07 18.19 -6.30
N LEU A 246 9.17 17.99 -4.98
CA LEU A 246 8.00 18.11 -4.08
C LEU A 246 7.40 19.52 -4.13
N GLU A 247 8.24 20.55 -4.05
CA GLU A 247 7.80 21.94 -4.09
C GLU A 247 7.12 22.28 -5.41
N ALA A 248 7.75 21.95 -6.54
CA ALA A 248 7.18 22.12 -7.86
C ALA A 248 5.85 21.41 -7.99
N ALA A 249 5.73 20.21 -7.41
CA ALA A 249 4.53 19.42 -7.52
C ALA A 249 3.34 20.06 -6.81
N LEU A 250 3.55 20.49 -5.56
CA LEU A 250 2.51 21.18 -4.78
C LEU A 250 2.19 22.53 -5.39
N TRP A 251 3.19 23.29 -5.85
CA TRP A 251 2.98 24.56 -6.52
C TRP A 251 2.11 24.40 -7.78
N CYS A 252 2.42 23.46 -8.67
CA CYS A 252 1.63 23.23 -9.88
C CYS A 252 0.18 22.88 -9.55
N LEU A 253 -0.03 22.00 -8.56
CA LEU A 253 -1.37 21.59 -8.13
C LEU A 253 -2.19 22.75 -7.53
N LEU A 254 -1.54 23.71 -6.87
CA LEU A 254 -2.19 24.88 -6.28
C LEU A 254 -2.50 25.97 -7.31
N GLN A 255 -1.76 26.04 -8.41
CA GLN A 255 -1.88 27.11 -9.41
C GLN A 255 -2.92 26.81 -10.51
N HIS A 256 -3.38 25.57 -10.62
CA HIS A 256 -4.18 25.09 -11.74
C HIS A 256 -5.39 24.28 -11.27
N GLU A 257 -6.46 24.32 -12.06
CA GLU A 257 -7.77 23.74 -11.68
C GLU A 257 -8.18 22.54 -12.54
N THR A 258 -7.33 22.11 -13.49
CA THR A 258 -7.61 20.96 -14.36
C THR A 258 -6.38 20.09 -14.48
N TYR A 259 -6.57 18.77 -14.58
CA TYR A 259 -5.48 17.81 -14.74
C TYR A 259 -4.49 18.22 -15.83
N ALA A 260 -5.00 18.56 -17.03
CA ALA A 260 -4.17 18.91 -18.17
C ALA A 260 -3.32 20.18 -17.92
N ALA A 261 -3.92 21.25 -17.37
CA ALA A 261 -3.17 22.47 -17.06
C ALA A 261 -2.10 22.22 -16.00
N THR A 262 -2.44 21.47 -14.94
CA THR A 262 -1.55 21.15 -13.84
C THR A 262 -0.32 20.38 -14.31
N VAL A 263 -0.51 19.31 -15.09
CA VAL A 263 0.58 18.45 -15.57
C VAL A 263 1.41 19.13 -16.67
N LEU A 264 0.79 19.87 -17.58
CA LEU A 264 1.54 20.61 -18.59
C LEU A 264 2.37 21.73 -17.96
N ALA A 265 1.89 22.40 -16.91
CA ALA A 265 2.68 23.37 -16.17
C ALA A 265 3.94 22.71 -15.57
N ALA A 266 3.78 21.55 -14.93
CA ALA A 266 4.86 20.78 -14.35
C ALA A 266 5.96 20.42 -15.38
N VAL A 267 5.57 19.85 -16.52
CA VAL A 267 6.49 19.49 -17.61
C VAL A 267 7.19 20.73 -18.20
N ASN A 268 6.48 21.86 -18.29
CA ASN A 268 7.04 23.08 -18.86
C ASN A 268 7.93 23.89 -17.90
N LEU A 269 8.05 23.50 -16.62
CA LEU A 269 9.09 24.02 -15.74
C LEU A 269 10.51 23.68 -16.25
N GLY A 270 10.65 22.63 -17.07
CA GLY A 270 11.92 22.17 -17.61
C GLY A 270 12.75 21.37 -16.60
N GLU A 271 14.01 21.12 -16.96
CA GLU A 271 14.97 20.33 -16.17
C GLU A 271 14.53 18.85 -16.06
N ASP A 272 14.08 18.40 -14.90
CA ASP A 272 13.66 17.02 -14.64
C ASP A 272 12.15 16.88 -14.90
N THR A 273 11.80 16.86 -16.20
CA THR A 273 10.42 17.09 -16.65
C THR A 273 9.52 15.87 -16.52
N ASP A 274 10.04 14.67 -16.74
CA ASP A 274 9.30 13.42 -16.55
C ASP A 274 9.03 13.19 -15.06
N THR A 275 10.02 13.36 -14.18
CA THR A 275 9.78 13.17 -12.74
C THR A 275 8.83 14.20 -12.17
N THR A 276 9.01 15.48 -12.51
CA THR A 276 8.09 16.53 -12.05
C THR A 276 6.69 16.31 -12.63
N GLY A 277 6.60 15.87 -13.89
CA GLY A 277 5.35 15.47 -14.53
C GLY A 277 4.67 14.29 -13.83
N ALA A 278 5.41 13.25 -13.46
CA ALA A 278 4.92 12.05 -12.80
C ALA A 278 4.34 12.34 -11.41
N VAL A 279 5.11 13.04 -10.56
CA VAL A 279 4.69 13.41 -9.19
C VAL A 279 3.46 14.32 -9.21
N VAL A 280 3.42 15.29 -10.12
CA VAL A 280 2.24 16.16 -10.29
C VAL A 280 1.05 15.37 -10.85
N GLY A 281 1.28 14.57 -11.88
CA GLY A 281 0.27 13.77 -12.55
C GLY A 281 -0.42 12.81 -11.59
N GLY A 282 0.32 12.22 -10.65
CA GLY A 282 -0.23 11.38 -9.61
C GLY A 282 -1.22 12.10 -8.68
N LEU A 283 -0.84 13.27 -8.14
CA LEU A 283 -1.74 14.07 -7.31
C LEU A 283 -2.91 14.67 -8.09
N ALA A 284 -2.65 15.14 -9.32
CA ALA A 284 -3.69 15.67 -10.19
C ALA A 284 -4.70 14.57 -10.56
N GLY A 285 -4.23 13.35 -10.84
CA GLY A 285 -5.10 12.20 -11.08
C GLY A 285 -6.01 11.90 -9.88
N LEU A 286 -5.46 11.94 -8.66
CA LEU A 286 -6.26 11.82 -7.43
C LEU A 286 -7.27 12.96 -7.26
N CYS A 287 -6.87 14.19 -7.55
CA CYS A 287 -7.66 15.39 -7.31
C CYS A 287 -8.84 15.52 -8.31
N TYR A 288 -8.58 15.30 -9.59
CA TYR A 288 -9.55 15.56 -10.66
C TYR A 288 -10.22 14.28 -11.20
N GLY A 289 -9.68 13.10 -10.88
CA GLY A 289 -10.17 11.81 -11.33
C GLY A 289 -9.74 11.45 -12.75
N GLU A 290 -9.90 10.17 -13.09
CA GLU A 290 -9.55 9.61 -14.41
C GLU A 290 -10.25 10.32 -15.58
N GLU A 291 -11.53 10.67 -15.43
CA GLU A 291 -12.32 11.31 -16.49
C GLU A 291 -11.78 12.71 -16.88
N ALA A 292 -11.02 13.34 -15.98
CA ALA A 292 -10.37 14.63 -16.25
C ALA A 292 -9.08 14.50 -17.06
N ILE A 293 -8.52 13.28 -17.18
CA ILE A 293 -7.34 13.04 -17.99
C ILE A 293 -7.75 13.05 -19.48
N PRO A 294 -7.12 13.88 -20.34
CA PRO A 294 -7.48 13.94 -21.75
C PRO A 294 -7.46 12.57 -22.43
N ALA A 295 -8.59 12.18 -23.02
CA ALA A 295 -8.76 10.87 -23.66
C ALA A 295 -7.69 10.58 -24.73
N ALA A 296 -7.27 11.61 -25.47
CA ALA A 296 -6.22 11.50 -26.48
C ALA A 296 -4.85 11.12 -25.89
N TRP A 297 -4.56 11.51 -24.64
CA TRP A 297 -3.32 11.13 -23.96
C TRP A 297 -3.38 9.70 -23.45
N LEU A 298 -4.52 9.29 -22.88
CA LEU A 298 -4.74 7.90 -22.47
C LEU A 298 -4.73 6.92 -23.66
N GLN A 299 -5.22 7.35 -24.83
CA GLN A 299 -5.30 6.50 -26.02
C GLN A 299 -3.94 6.02 -26.50
N VAL A 300 -2.90 6.85 -26.36
CA VAL A 300 -1.52 6.54 -26.78
C VAL A 300 -0.65 6.01 -25.63
N LEU A 301 -1.15 6.03 -24.40
CA LEU A 301 -0.39 5.62 -23.22
C LEU A 301 -0.01 4.13 -23.31
N ALA A 302 1.30 3.86 -23.24
CA ALA A 302 1.80 2.49 -23.29
C ALA A 302 1.23 1.65 -22.15
N ARG A 303 0.79 0.43 -22.47
CA ARG A 303 0.28 -0.56 -21.51
C ARG A 303 -0.88 -0.08 -20.62
N ARG A 304 -1.70 0.86 -21.08
CA ARG A 304 -2.86 1.37 -20.34
C ARG A 304 -3.70 0.27 -19.67
N VAL A 305 -4.09 -0.76 -20.43
CA VAL A 305 -4.93 -1.87 -19.92
C VAL A 305 -4.26 -2.61 -18.76
N ASP A 306 -2.95 -2.82 -18.82
CA ASP A 306 -2.21 -3.47 -17.73
C ASP A 306 -2.15 -2.59 -16.48
N ILE A 307 -2.03 -1.27 -16.66
CA ILE A 307 -2.03 -0.30 -15.56
C ILE A 307 -3.40 -0.30 -14.85
N GLU A 308 -4.49 -0.38 -15.62
CA GLU A 308 -5.86 -0.47 -15.09
C GLU A 308 -6.08 -1.77 -14.30
N ASP A 309 -5.62 -2.92 -14.82
CA ASP A 309 -5.63 -4.21 -14.11
C ASP A 309 -4.80 -4.16 -12.81
N LEU A 310 -3.60 -3.58 -12.86
CA LEU A 310 -2.76 -3.42 -11.68
C LEU A 310 -3.44 -2.59 -10.60
N ALA A 311 -4.06 -1.47 -10.99
CA ALA A 311 -4.81 -0.62 -10.05
C ALA A 311 -5.92 -1.40 -9.34
N GLN A 312 -6.66 -2.22 -10.09
CA GLN A 312 -7.71 -3.07 -9.53
C GLN A 312 -7.14 -4.10 -8.54
N ARG A 313 -6.11 -4.86 -8.93
CA ARG A 313 -5.48 -5.86 -8.05
C ARG A 313 -4.90 -5.23 -6.78
N ALA A 314 -4.22 -4.10 -6.92
CA ALA A 314 -3.65 -3.37 -5.78
C ALA A 314 -4.74 -2.82 -4.86
N ALA A 315 -5.81 -2.22 -5.39
CA ALA A 315 -6.93 -1.71 -4.59
C ALA A 315 -7.63 -2.82 -3.81
N ILE A 316 -7.85 -4.00 -4.41
CA ILE A 316 -8.41 -5.17 -3.72
C ILE A 316 -7.49 -5.57 -2.55
N SER A 317 -6.18 -5.68 -2.75
CA SER A 317 -5.23 -6.05 -1.68
C SER A 317 -5.13 -4.99 -0.57
N CYS A 318 -5.27 -3.70 -0.89
CA CYS A 318 -5.31 -2.64 0.10
C CYS A 318 -6.57 -2.71 1.00
N ILE A 319 -7.64 -3.36 0.54
CA ILE A 319 -8.87 -3.62 1.30
C ILE A 319 -8.80 -4.97 2.01
N HIS A 320 -8.24 -5.99 1.35
CA HIS A 320 -8.14 -7.36 1.83
C HIS A 320 -6.69 -7.66 2.24
N LEU A 321 -6.44 -7.72 3.55
CA LEU A 321 -5.15 -8.16 4.09
C LEU A 321 -4.68 -9.46 3.42
N PRO A 322 -3.39 -9.60 3.03
CA PRO A 322 -2.89 -10.85 2.48
C PRO A 322 -3.13 -12.00 3.46
N ARG A 323 -3.49 -13.17 2.91
CA ARG A 323 -3.83 -14.34 3.72
C ARG A 323 -2.55 -15.02 4.19
N PRO A 324 -2.31 -15.12 5.51
CA PRO A 324 -1.09 -15.74 6.04
C PRO A 324 -1.02 -17.24 5.75
N LEU A 325 -2.17 -17.89 5.54
CA LEU A 325 -2.24 -19.31 5.19
C LEU A 325 -3.15 -19.51 3.96
N PRO A 326 -2.89 -20.50 3.09
CA PRO A 326 -3.75 -20.80 1.94
C PRO A 326 -5.21 -21.09 2.33
N ASN A 327 -5.36 -21.68 3.50
CA ASN A 327 -6.62 -22.08 4.11
C ASN A 327 -7.04 -21.12 5.24
N SER A 328 -6.98 -19.82 4.96
CA SER A 328 -7.44 -18.76 5.87
C SER A 328 -8.23 -17.69 5.13
N TYR A 329 -8.97 -16.87 5.87
CA TYR A 329 -9.68 -15.70 5.36
C TYR A 329 -9.81 -14.64 6.45
N TRP A 330 -9.75 -13.37 6.08
CA TRP A 330 -9.96 -12.26 7.00
C TRP A 330 -11.46 -11.97 7.10
N ALA A 331 -12.05 -12.21 8.26
CA ALA A 331 -13.45 -11.86 8.52
C ALA A 331 -13.61 -10.36 8.77
N THR A 332 -12.60 -9.76 9.40
CA THR A 332 -12.39 -8.32 9.56
C THR A 332 -10.90 -8.02 9.46
N PRO A 333 -10.46 -6.75 9.41
CA PRO A 333 -9.03 -6.42 9.46
C PRO A 333 -8.29 -6.91 10.73
N HIS A 334 -9.03 -7.32 11.77
CA HIS A 334 -8.47 -7.77 13.06
C HIS A 334 -8.82 -9.21 13.41
N VAL A 335 -9.70 -9.90 12.66
CA VAL A 335 -10.10 -11.28 12.95
C VAL A 335 -9.90 -12.15 11.72
N LEU A 336 -9.01 -13.13 11.84
CA LEU A 336 -8.71 -14.12 10.84
C LEU A 336 -9.39 -15.44 11.19
N GLY A 337 -10.13 -16.03 10.25
CA GLY A 337 -10.49 -17.45 10.30
C GLY A 337 -9.43 -18.28 9.60
N CYS A 338 -8.91 -19.32 10.24
CA CYS A 338 -7.90 -20.17 9.60
C CYS A 338 -8.03 -21.65 9.97
N GLU A 339 -7.36 -22.50 9.17
CA GLU A 339 -7.08 -23.87 9.54
C GLU A 339 -6.15 -23.97 10.76
N TYR A 340 -6.07 -25.18 11.32
CA TYR A 340 -5.16 -25.51 12.40
C TYR A 340 -3.71 -25.06 12.12
N PRO A 341 -3.14 -24.17 12.97
CA PRO A 341 -1.80 -23.62 12.77
C PRO A 341 -0.64 -24.59 13.03
N GLY A 342 -0.87 -25.66 13.80
CA GLY A 342 0.15 -26.66 14.07
C GLY A 342 0.32 -27.69 12.96
N ASP A 343 1.24 -28.63 13.18
CA ASP A 343 1.51 -29.77 12.30
C ASP A 343 2.32 -30.82 13.10
N LEU A 344 2.22 -32.10 12.74
CA LEU A 344 3.06 -33.15 13.32
C LEU A 344 4.54 -32.95 12.95
N ASN A 345 4.80 -32.33 11.79
CA ASN A 345 6.11 -31.85 11.41
C ASN A 345 6.33 -30.45 11.97
N GLN A 346 7.26 -30.33 12.95
CA GLN A 346 7.54 -29.05 13.60
C GLN A 346 8.01 -27.96 12.64
N GLU A 347 8.75 -28.27 11.57
CA GLU A 347 9.17 -27.24 10.60
C GLU A 347 7.97 -26.65 9.85
N LYS A 348 7.03 -27.50 9.43
CA LYS A 348 5.78 -27.02 8.80
C LYS A 348 4.96 -26.17 9.75
N ALA A 349 4.83 -26.60 11.00
CA ALA A 349 4.16 -25.82 12.04
C ALA A 349 4.83 -24.46 12.24
N ARG A 350 6.18 -24.43 12.31
CA ARG A 350 6.95 -23.18 12.42
C ARG A 350 6.69 -22.25 11.23
N VAL A 351 6.67 -22.76 10.00
CA VAL A 351 6.37 -21.94 8.81
C VAL A 351 4.98 -21.29 8.93
N LYS A 352 3.96 -22.06 9.30
CA LYS A 352 2.58 -21.53 9.47
C LYS A 352 2.51 -20.49 10.58
N LEU A 353 3.11 -20.77 11.74
CA LEU A 353 3.11 -19.87 12.89
C LEU A 353 3.86 -18.58 12.57
N THR A 354 5.02 -18.66 11.92
CA THR A 354 5.76 -17.48 11.47
C THR A 354 4.93 -16.61 10.53
N ALA A 355 4.24 -17.20 9.55
CA ALA A 355 3.38 -16.45 8.63
C ALA A 355 2.23 -15.73 9.35
N LEU A 356 1.59 -16.39 10.34
CA LEU A 356 0.53 -15.77 11.14
C LEU A 356 1.07 -14.60 11.99
N LEU A 357 2.23 -14.76 12.63
CA LEU A 357 2.87 -13.71 13.43
C LEU A 357 3.30 -12.51 12.57
N GLN A 358 3.86 -12.76 11.39
CA GLN A 358 4.22 -11.72 10.42
C GLN A 358 3.01 -10.96 9.88
N ALA A 359 1.83 -11.60 9.82
CA ALA A 359 0.57 -10.93 9.52
C ALA A 359 0.00 -10.10 10.70
N GLY A 360 0.70 -10.10 11.84
CA GLY A 360 0.37 -9.35 13.05
C GLY A 360 -0.60 -10.05 14.00
N ILE A 361 -0.87 -11.35 13.81
CA ILE A 361 -1.69 -12.13 14.74
C ILE A 361 -0.93 -12.26 16.06
N THR A 362 -1.58 -11.86 17.15
CA THR A 362 -1.02 -11.94 18.51
C THR A 362 -1.93 -12.69 19.48
N ASP A 363 -3.22 -12.82 19.17
CA ASP A 363 -4.17 -13.60 19.95
C ASP A 363 -4.62 -14.84 19.15
N PHE A 364 -4.49 -16.03 19.73
CA PHE A 364 -4.89 -17.30 19.12
C PHE A 364 -6.07 -17.87 19.90
N VAL A 365 -7.15 -18.16 19.18
CA VAL A 365 -8.40 -18.73 19.68
C VAL A 365 -8.54 -20.13 19.10
N ASP A 366 -8.26 -21.12 19.94
CA ASP A 366 -8.35 -22.54 19.61
C ASP A 366 -9.73 -23.09 19.97
N LEU A 367 -10.51 -23.51 18.97
CA LEU A 367 -11.84 -24.08 19.16
C LEU A 367 -11.83 -25.60 19.32
N THR A 368 -10.65 -26.23 19.33
CA THR A 368 -10.49 -27.69 19.38
C THR A 368 -10.52 -28.23 20.80
N GLU A 369 -10.92 -29.49 20.93
CA GLU A 369 -10.75 -30.23 22.17
C GLU A 369 -9.29 -30.68 22.31
N ALA A 370 -8.77 -30.74 23.54
CA ALA A 370 -7.34 -30.96 23.79
C ALA A 370 -6.76 -32.26 23.22
N HIS A 371 -7.62 -33.23 22.89
CA HIS A 371 -7.25 -34.54 22.37
C HIS A 371 -7.37 -34.65 20.84
N GLU A 372 -7.93 -33.64 20.15
CA GLU A 372 -8.16 -33.70 18.70
C GLU A 372 -6.86 -33.55 17.89
N LEU A 373 -5.98 -32.64 18.32
CA LEU A 373 -4.80 -32.23 17.56
C LEU A 373 -3.58 -32.12 18.46
N ALA A 374 -2.39 -32.23 17.86
CA ALA A 374 -1.15 -32.01 18.59
C ALA A 374 -1.14 -30.60 19.23
N PRO A 375 -0.61 -30.43 20.45
CA PRO A 375 -0.44 -29.10 21.01
C PRO A 375 0.63 -28.34 20.22
N TYR A 376 0.39 -27.05 19.95
CA TYR A 376 1.35 -26.18 19.29
C TYR A 376 1.68 -24.91 20.11
N GLU A 377 1.10 -24.77 21.30
CA GLU A 377 1.24 -23.58 22.15
C GLU A 377 2.70 -23.29 22.53
N ASP A 378 3.45 -24.31 22.98
CA ASP A 378 4.87 -24.14 23.33
C ASP A 378 5.72 -23.69 22.13
N LEU A 379 5.40 -24.24 20.95
CA LEU A 379 6.06 -23.87 19.71
C LEU A 379 5.70 -22.43 19.30
N LEU A 380 4.42 -22.06 19.43
CA LEU A 380 3.96 -20.70 19.20
C LEU A 380 4.70 -19.70 20.10
N GLN A 381 4.84 -19.99 21.40
CA GLN A 381 5.58 -19.13 22.33
C GLN A 381 7.05 -19.02 21.94
N THR A 382 7.66 -20.12 21.51
CA THR A 382 9.06 -20.14 21.05
C THR A 382 9.25 -19.28 19.81
N VAL A 383 8.44 -19.49 18.76
CA VAL A 383 8.53 -18.74 17.50
C VAL A 383 8.20 -17.26 17.70
N ALA A 384 7.25 -16.94 18.58
CA ALA A 384 6.90 -15.56 18.91
C ALA A 384 8.05 -14.85 19.66
N ALA A 385 8.68 -15.51 20.63
CA ALA A 385 9.82 -14.98 21.36
C ALA A 385 11.03 -14.71 20.45
N GLU A 386 11.32 -15.61 19.51
CA GLU A 386 12.35 -15.42 18.48
C GLU A 386 12.10 -14.18 17.61
N GLN A 387 10.84 -13.79 17.42
CA GLN A 387 10.43 -12.59 16.67
C GLN A 387 10.22 -11.35 17.56
N GLY A 388 10.46 -11.45 18.88
CA GLY A 388 10.23 -10.36 19.82
C GLY A 388 8.75 -9.98 20.00
N VAL A 389 7.83 -10.91 19.72
CA VAL A 389 6.38 -10.69 19.78
C VAL A 389 5.81 -11.39 21.02
N GLN A 390 4.93 -10.71 21.76
CA GLN A 390 4.14 -11.33 22.82
C GLN A 390 2.83 -11.86 22.27
N VAL A 391 2.49 -13.10 22.60
CA VAL A 391 1.29 -13.78 22.09
C VAL A 391 0.44 -14.33 23.22
N ARG A 392 -0.86 -14.47 22.94
CA ARG A 392 -1.86 -15.04 23.85
C ARG A 392 -2.53 -16.22 23.19
N TYR A 393 -2.56 -17.34 23.87
CA TYR A 393 -3.27 -18.52 23.43
C TYR A 393 -4.43 -18.80 24.39
N ARG A 394 -5.63 -19.05 23.84
CA ARG A 394 -6.82 -19.40 24.62
C ARG A 394 -7.58 -20.48 23.89
N ARG A 395 -7.88 -21.58 24.59
CA ARG A 395 -8.70 -22.68 24.09
C ARG A 395 -10.14 -22.56 24.62
N PHE A 396 -11.10 -22.65 23.70
CA PHE A 396 -12.54 -22.66 23.97
C PHE A 396 -13.14 -23.87 23.24
N PRO A 397 -13.14 -25.05 23.87
CA PRO A 397 -13.43 -26.29 23.19
C PRO A 397 -14.88 -26.33 22.68
N ILE A 398 -15.05 -26.63 21.39
CA ILE A 398 -16.33 -26.92 20.76
C ILE A 398 -16.18 -28.31 20.14
N LYS A 399 -17.08 -29.23 20.51
CA LYS A 399 -17.11 -30.59 19.97
C LYS A 399 -17.15 -30.55 18.44
N ASP A 400 -16.39 -31.43 17.79
CA ASP A 400 -16.31 -31.41 16.33
C ASP A 400 -17.69 -31.48 15.65
N VAL A 401 -17.81 -30.79 14.51
CA VAL A 401 -19.04 -30.62 13.70
C VAL A 401 -20.29 -30.09 14.43
N SER A 402 -20.17 -29.72 15.70
CA SER A 402 -21.27 -29.21 16.53
C SER A 402 -21.32 -27.67 16.55
N VAL A 403 -22.31 -27.14 17.25
CA VAL A 403 -22.43 -25.71 17.59
C VAL A 403 -21.88 -25.46 19.00
N PRO A 404 -21.30 -24.28 19.28
CA PRO A 404 -20.88 -23.93 20.64
C PRO A 404 -22.07 -23.87 21.59
N GLU A 405 -21.85 -24.32 22.83
CA GLU A 405 -22.75 -24.03 23.95
C GLU A 405 -22.81 -22.50 24.18
N PRO A 406 -23.95 -21.93 24.62
CA PRO A 406 -24.11 -20.48 24.77
C PRO A 406 -23.02 -19.82 25.64
N THR A 407 -22.63 -20.47 26.73
CA THR A 407 -21.58 -19.97 27.63
C THR A 407 -20.20 -19.96 26.98
N THR A 408 -19.88 -21.00 26.20
CA THR A 408 -18.63 -21.08 25.43
C THR A 408 -18.61 -20.02 24.34
N LEU A 409 -19.71 -19.85 23.60
CA LEU A 409 -19.81 -18.82 22.57
C LEU A 409 -19.57 -17.44 23.18
N GLU A 410 -20.26 -17.10 24.26
CA GLU A 410 -20.11 -15.79 24.91
C GLU A 410 -18.67 -15.53 25.35
N ALA A 411 -18.00 -16.53 25.93
CA ALA A 411 -16.61 -16.43 26.34
C ALA A 411 -15.66 -16.18 25.15
N VAL A 412 -15.87 -16.88 24.03
CA VAL A 412 -15.08 -16.68 22.80
C VAL A 412 -15.29 -15.29 22.23
N LEU A 413 -16.55 -14.88 22.10
CA LEU A 413 -16.88 -13.56 21.55
C LEU A 413 -16.31 -12.45 22.44
N ALA A 414 -16.41 -12.57 23.77
CA ALA A 414 -15.83 -11.60 24.71
C ALA A 414 -14.30 -11.53 24.58
N ALA A 415 -13.63 -12.67 24.39
CA ALA A 415 -12.19 -12.73 24.15
C ALA A 415 -11.79 -12.02 22.85
N LEU A 416 -12.56 -12.21 21.77
CA LEU A 416 -12.34 -11.52 20.49
C LEU A 416 -12.60 -10.02 20.59
N THR A 417 -13.73 -9.61 21.19
CA THR A 417 -14.04 -8.19 21.42
C THR A 417 -12.94 -7.50 22.22
N THR A 418 -12.44 -8.14 23.28
CA THR A 418 -11.32 -7.61 24.10
C THR A 418 -10.01 -7.55 23.32
N SER A 419 -9.79 -8.49 22.39
CA SER A 419 -8.62 -8.49 21.51
C SER A 419 -8.62 -7.28 20.57
N VAL A 420 -9.71 -7.17 19.79
CA VAL A 420 -9.88 -6.12 18.78
C VAL A 420 -9.95 -4.73 19.42
N ALA A 421 -10.65 -4.56 20.55
CA ALA A 421 -10.75 -3.28 21.25
C ALA A 421 -9.39 -2.75 21.73
N ALA A 422 -8.41 -3.63 21.88
CA ALA A 422 -7.04 -3.27 22.26
C ALA A 422 -6.09 -3.25 21.06
N GLY A 423 -6.62 -3.16 19.83
CA GLY A 423 -5.85 -3.03 18.59
C GLY A 423 -5.08 -4.28 18.18
N ARG A 424 -5.33 -5.44 18.80
CA ARG A 424 -4.67 -6.71 18.46
C ARG A 424 -5.43 -7.44 17.35
N LYS A 425 -4.72 -8.29 16.62
CA LYS A 425 -5.31 -9.21 15.65
C LYS A 425 -5.41 -10.61 16.25
N ALA A 426 -6.56 -11.24 16.05
CA ALA A 426 -6.88 -12.57 16.54
C ALA A 426 -7.05 -13.58 15.41
N ALA A 427 -6.46 -14.77 15.54
CA ALA A 427 -6.74 -15.92 14.70
C ALA A 427 -7.70 -16.87 15.41
N VAL A 428 -8.82 -17.18 14.77
CA VAL A 428 -9.80 -18.18 15.21
C VAL A 428 -9.65 -19.41 14.35
N HIS A 429 -9.39 -20.56 14.97
CA HIS A 429 -9.23 -21.80 14.23
C HIS A 429 -9.95 -22.97 14.89
N CYS A 430 -10.29 -23.96 14.07
CA CYS A 430 -10.59 -25.31 14.53
C CYS A 430 -9.58 -26.25 13.87
N TRP A 431 -9.99 -27.44 13.43
CA TRP A 431 -9.15 -28.25 12.56
C TRP A 431 -9.08 -27.68 11.15
N GLY A 432 -10.21 -27.64 10.45
CA GLY A 432 -10.28 -27.21 9.06
C GLY A 432 -10.48 -25.72 8.85
N GLY A 433 -10.73 -24.92 9.89
CA GLY A 433 -11.13 -23.51 9.73
C GLY A 433 -12.50 -23.34 9.08
N VAL A 434 -13.34 -24.38 9.08
CA VAL A 434 -14.63 -24.43 8.37
C VAL A 434 -15.80 -24.26 9.33
N GLY A 435 -16.34 -25.34 9.89
CA GLY A 435 -17.61 -25.32 10.63
C GLY A 435 -17.56 -24.49 11.92
N ARG A 436 -16.81 -24.97 12.92
CA ARG A 436 -16.67 -24.30 14.23
C ARG A 436 -16.17 -22.85 14.08
N THR A 437 -15.12 -22.66 13.28
CA THR A 437 -14.54 -21.34 12.98
C THR A 437 -15.54 -20.41 12.32
N GLY A 438 -16.19 -20.83 11.24
CA GLY A 438 -17.20 -20.02 10.54
C GLY A 438 -18.39 -19.69 11.44
N THR A 439 -18.79 -20.60 12.33
CA THR A 439 -19.90 -20.38 13.27
C THR A 439 -19.55 -19.25 14.25
N VAL A 440 -18.40 -19.35 14.90
CA VAL A 440 -17.91 -18.34 15.85
C VAL A 440 -17.71 -16.99 15.18
N ILE A 441 -17.09 -16.98 13.99
CA ILE A 441 -16.86 -15.76 13.22
C ILE A 441 -18.20 -15.12 12.81
N GLY A 442 -19.17 -15.92 12.39
CA GLY A 442 -20.51 -15.43 12.04
C GLY A 442 -21.17 -14.71 13.20
N CYS A 443 -21.21 -15.35 14.37
CA CYS A 443 -21.75 -14.72 15.58
C CYS A 443 -20.96 -13.47 16.00
N TYR A 444 -19.63 -13.47 15.83
CA TYR A 444 -18.79 -12.30 16.07
C TYR A 444 -19.16 -11.13 15.15
N LEU A 445 -19.34 -11.37 13.86
CA LEU A 445 -19.73 -10.34 12.89
C LEU A 445 -21.11 -9.74 13.21
N VAL A 446 -22.08 -10.56 13.60
CA VAL A 446 -23.39 -10.08 14.05
C VAL A 446 -23.26 -9.13 15.23
N ARG A 447 -22.45 -9.50 16.23
CA ARG A 447 -22.30 -8.72 17.47
C ARG A 447 -21.43 -7.47 17.30
N ALA A 448 -20.23 -7.64 16.73
CA ALA A 448 -19.22 -6.59 16.66
C ALA A 448 -19.47 -5.61 15.51
N GLU A 449 -19.81 -6.11 14.32
CA GLU A 449 -20.05 -5.30 13.12
C GLU A 449 -21.53 -4.92 12.94
N ARG A 450 -22.38 -5.34 13.88
CA ARG A 450 -23.83 -5.07 13.90
C ARG A 450 -24.57 -5.59 12.66
N LEU A 451 -24.05 -6.63 12.00
CA LEU A 451 -24.72 -7.30 10.89
C LEU A 451 -25.92 -8.11 11.36
N THR A 452 -26.85 -8.40 10.46
CA THR A 452 -27.81 -9.50 10.62
C THR A 452 -27.10 -10.85 10.42
N GLY A 453 -27.69 -11.94 10.92
CA GLY A 453 -27.15 -13.29 10.70
C GLY A 453 -26.95 -13.63 9.22
N VAL A 454 -27.90 -13.20 8.37
CA VAL A 454 -27.84 -13.39 6.91
C VAL A 454 -26.69 -12.59 6.28
N GLU A 455 -26.49 -11.34 6.68
CA GLU A 455 -25.37 -10.52 6.18
C GLU A 455 -24.01 -11.06 6.64
N ALA A 456 -23.91 -11.56 7.87
CA ALA A 456 -22.70 -12.20 8.37
C ALA A 456 -22.35 -13.46 7.58
N LEU A 457 -23.34 -14.29 7.26
CA LEU A 457 -23.16 -15.49 6.42
C LEU A 457 -22.78 -15.13 4.99
N ALA A 458 -23.38 -14.09 4.41
CA ALA A 458 -23.01 -13.59 3.09
C ALA A 458 -21.56 -13.10 3.04
N ARG A 459 -21.11 -12.37 4.09
CA ARG A 459 -19.72 -11.93 4.23
C ARG A 459 -18.77 -13.13 4.29
N ILE A 460 -19.05 -14.11 5.15
CA ILE A 460 -18.21 -15.31 5.24
C ILE A 460 -18.17 -16.05 3.90
N ALA A 461 -19.31 -16.20 3.23
CA ALA A 461 -19.38 -16.87 1.93
C ALA A 461 -18.52 -16.15 0.87
N GLN A 462 -18.51 -14.83 0.85
CA GLN A 462 -17.66 -14.03 -0.05
C GLN A 462 -16.17 -14.31 0.22
N GLU A 463 -15.73 -14.20 1.47
CA GLU A 463 -14.32 -14.43 1.83
C GLU A 463 -13.91 -15.89 1.65
N TRP A 464 -14.84 -16.83 1.89
CA TRP A 464 -14.60 -18.27 1.75
C TRP A 464 -14.26 -18.68 0.31
N GLN A 465 -14.76 -17.98 -0.70
CA GLN A 465 -14.44 -18.26 -2.11
C GLN A 465 -12.94 -18.14 -2.40
N GLY A 466 -12.22 -17.30 -1.65
CA GLY A 466 -10.77 -17.17 -1.79
C GLY A 466 -9.99 -18.35 -1.22
N VAL A 467 -10.54 -19.08 -0.25
CA VAL A 467 -9.86 -20.16 0.50
C VAL A 467 -9.56 -21.34 -0.42
N GLU A 468 -8.32 -21.86 -0.40
CA GLU A 468 -7.90 -22.94 -1.33
C GLU A 468 -8.80 -24.18 -1.26
N LYS A 469 -9.26 -24.55 -0.07
CA LYS A 469 -10.16 -25.69 0.11
C LYS A 469 -11.61 -25.46 -0.32
N SER A 470 -12.01 -24.25 -0.71
CA SER A 470 -13.40 -23.91 -1.06
C SER A 470 -13.95 -24.75 -2.21
N HIS A 471 -13.08 -25.18 -3.12
CA HIS A 471 -13.43 -26.09 -4.22
C HIS A 471 -13.92 -27.48 -3.74
N ARG A 472 -13.47 -27.93 -2.57
CA ARG A 472 -13.84 -29.22 -1.96
C ARG A 472 -14.89 -29.05 -0.87
N VAL A 473 -14.91 -27.89 -0.22
CA VAL A 473 -15.80 -27.55 0.89
C VAL A 473 -16.57 -26.29 0.50
N PRO A 474 -17.77 -26.41 -0.08
CA PRO A 474 -18.42 -25.33 -0.82
C PRO A 474 -18.94 -24.19 0.06
N ARG A 475 -18.96 -24.36 1.39
CA ARG A 475 -19.44 -23.35 2.33
C ARG A 475 -18.79 -23.43 3.70
N SER A 476 -18.80 -22.31 4.40
CA SER A 476 -18.50 -22.16 5.81
C SER A 476 -19.58 -21.25 6.43
N PRO A 477 -20.19 -21.59 7.59
CA PRO A 477 -20.07 -22.84 8.34
C PRO A 477 -20.53 -24.08 7.56
N GLU A 478 -20.12 -25.28 7.98
CA GLU A 478 -20.26 -26.49 7.17
C GLU A 478 -21.62 -27.19 7.36
N THR A 479 -22.11 -27.28 8.60
CA THR A 479 -23.36 -27.99 8.92
C THR A 479 -24.56 -27.06 8.92
N THR A 480 -25.75 -27.61 8.69
CA THR A 480 -27.00 -26.84 8.73
C THR A 480 -27.28 -26.28 10.13
N ALA A 481 -26.91 -27.00 11.19
CA ALA A 481 -27.07 -26.52 12.56
C ALA A 481 -26.21 -25.28 12.85
N GLN A 482 -24.95 -25.31 12.41
CA GLN A 482 -24.02 -24.18 12.51
C GLN A 482 -24.49 -22.98 11.70
N TYR A 483 -24.91 -23.20 10.46
CA TYR A 483 -25.45 -22.13 9.59
C TYR A 483 -26.68 -21.47 10.23
N ARG A 484 -27.64 -22.28 10.70
CA ARG A 484 -28.85 -21.77 11.38
C ARG A 484 -28.50 -21.00 12.65
N MET A 485 -27.52 -21.45 13.42
CA MET A 485 -27.11 -20.74 14.62
C MET A 485 -26.70 -19.31 14.30
N VAL A 486 -25.87 -19.09 13.28
CA VAL A 486 -25.46 -17.74 12.86
C VAL A 486 -26.64 -16.96 12.30
N GLU A 487 -27.48 -17.60 11.47
CA GLU A 487 -28.65 -16.98 10.84
C GLU A 487 -29.63 -16.42 11.88
N THR A 488 -29.84 -17.15 12.98
CA THR A 488 -30.76 -16.77 14.06
C THR A 488 -30.08 -16.10 15.25
N PHE A 489 -28.76 -15.85 15.19
CA PHE A 489 -28.05 -15.21 16.28
C PHE A 489 -28.48 -13.73 16.38
N ASP A 490 -28.91 -13.32 17.57
CA ASP A 490 -29.35 -11.95 17.85
C ASP A 490 -28.34 -11.24 18.78
N LYS A 491 -28.33 -9.91 18.73
CA LYS A 491 -27.27 -9.03 19.24
C LYS A 491 -27.13 -8.96 20.76
#